data_AF-A0A6N8EU88-F1
#
_entry.id   AF-A0A6N8EU88-F1
#
_cell.length_a   1.000
_cell.length_b   1.000
_cell.length_c   1.000
_cell.angle_alpha   90.00
_cell.angle_beta   90.00
_cell.angle_gamma   90.00
#
_symmetry.space_group_name_H-M   'P 1'
#
loop_
_entity.id
_entity.type
_entity.pdbx_description
1 polymer ?
#
loop_
_entity_poly.entity_id
_entity_poly.type
_entity_poly.pdbx_seq_one_letter_code
_entity_poly.pdbx_strand_id
1 'polypeptide(L)'
;MTRYKLAGGISLLGFIASLFTAQFLPELVNLLIPTLFSLAAIALLSRLSRPKTQGPETQLNEQVNHNGASGASGTSSTSGTPGAPGSAQEQARSAAENAPEIEKDAFWGPIIEYIQVTEEMVISEGQKNNLDDEIVEKTLSLLARVNRLIPQLKTLHDGNINHNIQRLIFKDLNGVINPFLNLSGEAKRQNRRLLLNGIKDINTKLSSYVETIEHRDLIELQTRVDLIQQRYRSN
;
A
#
# COMPACT_ATOMS: atom_id res chain seq x y z
N MET A 1 28.41 -16.38 -39.55
CA MET A 1 26.94 -16.42 -39.77
C MET A 1 26.31 -17.82 -39.66
N THR A 2 27.08 -18.91 -39.54
CA THR A 2 26.58 -20.31 -39.56
C THR A 2 25.94 -20.79 -38.25
N ARG A 3 26.23 -20.15 -37.11
CA ARG A 3 25.76 -20.57 -35.78
C ARG A 3 24.29 -20.23 -35.50
N TYR A 4 23.79 -19.13 -36.08
CA TYR A 4 22.39 -18.71 -35.93
C TYR A 4 21.42 -19.55 -36.77
N LYS A 5 21.88 -20.09 -37.91
CA LYS A 5 21.10 -21.05 -38.71
C LYS A 5 20.97 -22.42 -38.02
N LEU A 6 22.02 -22.84 -37.30
CA LEU A 6 21.99 -24.08 -36.52
C LEU A 6 21.07 -23.96 -35.29
N ALA A 7 21.13 -22.82 -34.59
CA ALA A 7 20.25 -22.56 -33.44
C ALA A 7 18.77 -22.43 -33.84
N GLY A 8 18.48 -21.79 -34.98
CA GLY A 8 17.10 -21.70 -35.50
C GLY A 8 16.52 -23.07 -35.89
N GLY A 9 17.34 -23.97 -36.45
CA GLY A 9 16.91 -25.32 -36.81
C GLY A 9 16.58 -26.20 -35.61
N ILE A 10 17.36 -26.12 -34.53
CA ILE A 10 17.17 -26.92 -33.32
C ILE A 10 15.89 -26.51 -32.58
N SER A 11 15.59 -25.21 -32.51
CA SER A 11 14.36 -24.72 -31.87
C SER A 11 13.10 -25.09 -32.64
N LEU A 12 13.16 -25.11 -33.98
CA LEU A 12 12.03 -25.50 -34.82
C LEU A 12 11.76 -27.01 -34.73
N LEU A 13 12.81 -27.84 -34.70
CA LEU A 13 12.70 -29.29 -34.48
C LEU A 13 12.12 -29.61 -33.09
N GLY A 14 12.53 -28.89 -32.05
CA GLY A 14 11.97 -29.05 -30.70
C GLY A 14 10.48 -28.69 -30.62
N PHE A 15 10.06 -27.63 -31.33
CA PHE A 15 8.66 -27.23 -31.38
C PHE A 15 7.78 -28.27 -32.11
N ILE A 16 8.24 -28.77 -33.26
CA ILE A 16 7.54 -29.79 -34.05
C ILE A 16 7.47 -31.14 -33.31
N ALA A 17 8.55 -31.53 -32.62
CA ALA A 17 8.57 -32.72 -31.78
C ALA A 17 7.59 -32.61 -30.59
N SER A 18 7.41 -31.42 -30.01
CA SER A 18 6.42 -31.21 -28.94
C SER A 18 4.98 -31.31 -29.43
N LEU A 19 4.69 -30.83 -30.66
CA LEU A 19 3.36 -30.94 -31.27
C LEU A 19 2.99 -32.41 -31.55
N PHE A 20 3.95 -33.22 -31.98
CA PHE A 20 3.71 -34.66 -32.22
C PHE A 20 3.58 -35.47 -30.93
N THR A 21 4.24 -35.05 -29.85
CA THR A 21 4.18 -35.73 -28.55
C THR A 21 2.88 -35.43 -27.79
N ALA A 22 2.17 -34.35 -28.12
CA ALA A 22 0.93 -33.94 -27.46
C ALA A 22 -0.26 -34.90 -27.69
N GLN A 23 -0.18 -35.80 -28.67
CA GLN A 23 -1.29 -36.69 -29.03
C GLN A 23 -1.20 -38.09 -28.43
N PHE A 24 -0.15 -38.41 -27.66
CA PHE A 24 0.09 -39.77 -27.17
C PHE A 24 0.55 -39.89 -25.70
N LEU A 25 0.54 -38.82 -24.89
CA LEU A 25 0.86 -38.92 -23.46
C LEU A 25 -0.16 -38.19 -22.55
N PRO A 26 -0.59 -38.80 -21.42
CA PRO A 26 -1.49 -38.19 -20.45
C PRO A 26 -0.89 -36.92 -19.82
N GLU A 27 -1.76 -35.95 -19.55
CA GLU A 27 -1.53 -34.55 -19.13
C GLU A 27 -0.49 -34.31 -18.02
N LEU A 28 -0.20 -35.30 -17.18
CA LEU A 28 0.63 -35.15 -15.98
C LEU A 28 2.14 -35.05 -16.25
N VAL A 29 2.63 -35.62 -17.35
CA VAL A 29 4.09 -35.60 -17.65
C VAL A 29 4.50 -34.30 -18.37
N ASN A 30 3.57 -33.69 -19.12
CA ASN A 30 3.85 -32.48 -19.92
C ASN A 30 4.09 -31.23 -19.05
N LEU A 31 3.63 -31.24 -17.79
CA LEU A 31 3.87 -30.16 -16.82
C LEU A 31 5.23 -30.28 -16.11
N LEU A 32 5.80 -31.49 -16.06
CA LEU A 32 7.04 -31.74 -15.32
C LEU A 32 8.30 -31.44 -16.16
N ILE A 33 8.19 -31.50 -17.49
CA ILE A 33 9.34 -31.32 -18.39
C ILE A 33 9.82 -29.86 -18.42
N PRO A 34 8.95 -28.83 -18.55
CA PRO A 34 9.40 -27.44 -18.55
C PRO A 34 9.99 -27.01 -17.21
N THR A 35 9.47 -27.54 -16.09
CA THR A 35 9.92 -27.20 -14.73
C THR A 35 11.27 -27.83 -14.43
N LEU A 36 11.49 -29.11 -14.77
CA LEU A 36 12.79 -29.76 -14.61
C LEU A 36 13.87 -29.16 -15.51
N PHE A 37 13.53 -28.79 -16.74
CA PHE A 37 14.48 -28.17 -17.66
C PHE A 37 14.92 -26.76 -17.19
N SER A 38 13.96 -25.97 -16.68
CA SER A 38 14.23 -24.65 -16.11
C SER A 38 15.13 -24.72 -14.86
N LEU A 39 14.84 -25.64 -13.94
CA LEU A 39 15.67 -25.85 -12.74
C LEU A 39 17.09 -26.33 -13.08
N ALA A 40 17.24 -27.24 -14.04
CA ALA A 40 18.55 -27.72 -14.47
C ALA A 40 19.39 -26.61 -15.13
N ALA A 41 18.76 -25.74 -15.92
CA ALA A 41 19.42 -24.59 -16.54
C ALA A 41 19.93 -23.57 -15.50
N ILE A 42 19.13 -23.28 -14.47
CA ILE A 42 19.52 -22.36 -13.38
C ILE A 42 20.65 -22.94 -12.52
N ALA A 43 20.63 -24.25 -12.27
CA ALA A 43 21.69 -24.96 -11.53
C ALA A 43 23.03 -25.00 -12.30
N LEU A 44 22.99 -25.08 -13.63
CA LEU A 44 24.18 -25.01 -14.48
C LEU A 44 24.73 -23.59 -14.60
N LEU A 45 23.86 -22.57 -14.69
CA LEU A 45 24.28 -21.17 -14.81
C LEU A 45 24.85 -20.62 -13.50
N SER A 46 24.34 -21.06 -12.35
CA SER A 46 24.86 -20.68 -11.03
C SER A 46 26.23 -21.30 -10.70
N ARG A 47 26.65 -22.36 -11.40
CA ARG A 47 28.03 -22.90 -11.29
C ARG A 47 29.06 -22.10 -12.08
N LEU A 48 28.64 -21.29 -13.06
CA LEU A 48 29.55 -20.51 -13.92
C LEU A 48 29.79 -19.09 -13.40
N SER A 49 28.91 -18.56 -12.55
CA SER A 49 29.01 -17.21 -12.01
C SER A 49 29.54 -17.21 -10.58
N ARG A 50 30.87 -17.41 -10.42
CA ARG A 50 31.58 -17.00 -9.21
C ARG A 50 32.02 -15.53 -9.36
N PRO A 51 31.45 -14.57 -8.63
CA PRO A 51 32.03 -13.23 -8.53
C PRO A 51 33.27 -13.29 -7.63
N LYS A 52 34.39 -12.76 -8.12
CA LYS A 52 35.66 -12.62 -7.40
C LYS A 52 35.58 -11.38 -6.50
N THR A 53 35.63 -11.59 -5.19
CA THR A 53 35.77 -10.55 -4.16
C THR A 53 37.21 -10.05 -4.10
N GLN A 54 37.41 -8.74 -4.25
CA GLN A 54 38.58 -7.92 -3.84
C GLN A 54 38.05 -6.47 -3.90
N GLY A 55 37.85 -5.73 -2.81
CA GLY A 55 38.86 -5.26 -1.85
C GLY A 55 39.08 -3.76 -2.11
N PRO A 56 38.97 -2.85 -1.11
CA PRO A 56 38.86 -1.40 -1.33
C PRO A 56 40.23 -0.71 -1.33
N GLU A 57 40.54 0.11 -2.34
CA GLU A 57 41.65 1.08 -2.25
C GLU A 57 41.33 2.45 -2.88
N THR A 58 41.68 3.43 -2.07
CA THR A 58 41.78 4.88 -2.18
C THR A 58 42.56 5.38 -3.41
N GLN A 59 42.18 6.56 -3.94
CA GLN A 59 43.02 7.60 -4.61
C GLN A 59 42.03 8.68 -5.13
N LEU A 60 41.85 9.86 -4.53
CA LEU A 60 42.73 11.02 -4.28
C LEU A 60 43.28 11.71 -5.54
N ASN A 61 42.66 12.88 -5.83
CA ASN A 61 43.23 14.12 -6.37
C ASN A 61 43.65 14.19 -7.85
N GLU A 62 43.07 15.13 -8.61
CA GLU A 62 43.85 16.20 -9.26
C GLU A 62 42.96 17.40 -9.64
N GLN A 63 43.55 18.58 -9.56
CA GLN A 63 43.02 19.93 -9.38
C GLN A 63 43.55 20.82 -10.51
N VAL A 64 42.71 21.63 -11.18
CA VAL A 64 43.09 22.88 -11.92
C VAL A 64 41.79 23.67 -12.22
N ASN A 65 41.68 25.00 -12.29
CA ASN A 65 42.13 26.16 -11.51
C ASN A 65 41.37 27.40 -12.08
N HIS A 66 41.13 28.39 -11.22
CA HIS A 66 40.93 29.85 -11.42
C HIS A 66 40.24 30.49 -12.65
N ASN A 67 39.22 31.31 -12.33
CA ASN A 67 39.03 32.72 -12.69
C ASN A 67 37.79 33.22 -11.88
N GLY A 68 37.66 34.40 -11.28
CA GLY A 68 38.49 35.59 -11.16
C GLY A 68 37.63 36.72 -10.56
N ALA A 69 38.13 37.31 -9.47
CA ALA A 69 38.12 38.74 -9.14
C ALA A 69 36.83 39.50 -8.71
N SER A 70 36.97 40.10 -7.51
CA SER A 70 36.60 41.48 -7.08
C SER A 70 35.11 41.88 -7.07
N GLY A 71 34.53 42.54 -6.07
CA GLY A 71 35.02 43.26 -4.90
C GLY A 71 33.96 44.32 -4.49
N ALA A 72 34.14 44.91 -3.31
CA ALA A 72 33.59 46.18 -2.82
C ALA A 72 32.21 46.23 -2.11
N SER A 73 32.35 46.54 -0.82
CA SER A 73 31.54 47.28 0.16
C SER A 73 30.42 48.21 -0.32
N GLY A 74 29.36 48.31 0.49
CA GLY A 74 28.38 49.40 0.43
C GLY A 74 27.44 49.43 1.65
N THR A 75 27.59 50.46 2.47
CA THR A 75 26.86 50.78 3.71
C THR A 75 25.52 51.49 3.44
N SER A 76 24.61 51.42 4.43
CA SER A 76 23.65 52.46 4.90
C SER A 76 22.13 52.23 4.75
N SER A 77 21.47 52.21 5.92
CA SER A 77 20.21 52.89 6.34
C SER A 77 18.92 52.62 5.50
N THR A 78 17.71 52.41 6.05
CA THR A 78 16.99 53.20 7.08
C THR A 78 15.63 52.53 7.40
N SER A 79 15.20 52.62 8.68
CA SER A 79 13.83 52.79 9.23
C SER A 79 12.59 52.05 8.65
N GLY A 80 11.86 51.36 9.54
CA GLY A 80 10.41 51.11 9.37
C GLY A 80 9.82 50.08 10.35
N THR A 81 9.26 50.54 11.46
CA THR A 81 8.31 49.83 12.36
C THR A 81 6.92 50.47 12.16
N PRO A 82 5.75 49.92 12.55
CA PRO A 82 5.31 48.55 12.91
C PRO A 82 4.13 48.03 12.04
N GLY A 83 3.81 46.74 12.12
CA GLY A 83 2.51 46.23 11.66
C GLY A 83 2.31 44.75 11.99
N ALA A 84 1.45 44.48 12.97
CA ALA A 84 1.00 43.12 13.33
C ALA A 84 0.44 42.36 12.11
N PRO A 85 0.51 41.02 12.13
CA PRO A 85 -0.78 40.32 12.19
C PRO A 85 -0.74 39.01 12.99
N GLY A 86 -1.92 38.62 13.49
CA GLY A 86 -2.33 37.23 13.37
C GLY A 86 -2.20 36.39 14.63
N SER A 87 -3.08 36.64 15.59
CA SER A 87 -3.66 35.60 16.42
C SER A 87 -4.25 34.47 15.54
N ALA A 88 -3.46 33.44 15.28
CA ALA A 88 -3.88 32.19 14.63
C ALA A 88 -3.08 30.97 15.13
N GLN A 89 -2.53 31.03 16.34
CA GLN A 89 -1.69 29.97 16.90
C GLN A 89 -2.31 29.27 18.12
N GLU A 90 -3.59 29.52 18.41
CA GLU A 90 -4.31 28.90 19.54
C GLU A 90 -5.16 27.69 19.11
N GLN A 91 -5.30 27.40 17.80
CA GLN A 91 -6.25 26.38 17.32
C GLN A 91 -5.60 25.11 16.75
N ALA A 92 -4.26 25.03 16.79
CA ALA A 92 -3.51 23.84 16.39
C ALA A 92 -3.00 22.98 17.56
N ARG A 93 -3.28 23.37 18.82
CA ARG A 93 -2.88 22.57 20.01
C ARG A 93 -4.03 21.84 20.71
N SER A 94 -5.28 22.17 20.41
CA SER A 94 -6.44 21.47 21.01
C SER A 94 -6.79 20.13 20.36
N ALA A 95 -6.08 19.72 19.30
CA ALA A 95 -6.22 18.40 18.68
C ALA A 95 -5.28 17.34 19.28
N ALA A 96 -4.29 17.75 20.09
CA ALA A 96 -3.30 16.83 20.68
C ALA A 96 -3.64 16.41 22.13
N GLU A 97 -4.64 17.04 22.76
CA GLU A 97 -5.00 16.78 24.17
C GLU A 97 -6.15 15.75 24.33
N ASN A 98 -6.47 15.03 23.25
CA ASN A 98 -7.35 13.86 23.25
C ASN A 98 -6.81 12.78 22.30
N ALA A 99 -5.49 12.52 22.30
CA ALA A 99 -4.97 11.27 21.75
C ALA A 99 -5.32 10.16 22.78
N PRO A 100 -6.42 9.40 22.58
CA PRO A 100 -6.85 8.43 23.57
C PRO A 100 -5.89 7.23 23.46
N GLU A 101 -5.95 6.36 24.45
CA GLU A 101 -5.37 5.03 24.67
C GLU A 101 -5.12 4.08 23.45
N ILE A 102 -5.50 4.51 22.26
CA ILE A 102 -5.33 3.91 20.94
C ILE A 102 -3.86 3.71 20.55
N GLU A 103 -2.94 4.59 20.96
CA GLU A 103 -1.49 4.43 20.67
C GLU A 103 -0.83 3.23 21.38
N LYS A 104 -1.50 2.60 22.35
CA LYS A 104 -0.93 1.46 23.12
C LYS A 104 -1.35 0.09 22.61
N ASP A 105 -2.21 0.01 21.60
CA ASP A 105 -2.68 -1.27 21.09
C ASP A 105 -1.76 -1.79 19.99
N ALA A 106 -1.00 -2.86 20.28
CA ALA A 106 -0.01 -3.41 19.34
C ALA A 106 -0.62 -3.87 18.00
N PHE A 107 -1.92 -4.21 17.98
CA PHE A 107 -2.61 -4.63 16.76
C PHE A 107 -3.23 -3.44 16.01
N TRP A 108 -3.97 -2.58 16.72
CA TRP A 108 -4.73 -1.48 16.10
C TRP A 108 -3.91 -0.22 15.87
N GLY A 109 -2.86 0.03 16.66
CA GLY A 109 -1.99 1.19 16.53
C GLY A 109 -1.43 1.37 15.11
N PRO A 110 -0.78 0.35 14.52
CA PRO A 110 -0.25 0.44 13.16
C PRO A 110 -1.33 0.70 12.09
N ILE A 111 -2.55 0.19 12.29
CA ILE A 111 -3.66 0.39 11.35
C ILE A 111 -4.09 1.86 11.37
N ILE A 112 -4.17 2.44 12.56
CA ILE A 112 -4.63 3.82 12.77
C ILE A 112 -3.59 4.82 12.29
N GLU A 113 -2.32 4.56 12.58
CA GLU A 113 -1.20 5.35 12.04
C GLU A 113 -1.23 5.33 10.51
N TYR A 114 -1.39 4.15 9.89
CA TYR A 114 -1.49 4.05 8.44
C TYR A 114 -2.67 4.84 7.87
N ILE A 115 -3.83 4.79 8.53
CA ILE A 115 -5.01 5.57 8.12
C ILE A 115 -4.72 7.07 8.20
N GLN A 116 -4.11 7.55 9.28
CA GLN A 116 -3.74 8.95 9.47
C GLN A 116 -2.75 9.43 8.40
N VAL A 117 -1.67 8.68 8.15
CA VAL A 117 -0.70 9.02 7.09
C VAL A 117 -1.37 9.03 5.72
N THR A 118 -2.25 8.07 5.44
CA THR A 118 -2.99 8.02 4.17
C THR A 118 -3.94 9.22 4.02
N GLU A 119 -4.62 9.60 5.10
CA GLU A 119 -5.49 10.77 5.15
C GLU A 119 -4.71 12.05 4.84
N GLU A 120 -3.57 12.26 5.50
CA GLU A 120 -2.70 13.42 5.25
C GLU A 120 -2.21 13.46 3.79
N MET A 121 -1.78 12.33 3.24
CA MET A 121 -1.36 12.24 1.84
C MET A 121 -2.49 12.61 0.87
N VAL A 122 -3.69 12.08 1.10
CA VAL A 122 -4.86 12.35 0.24
C VAL A 122 -5.28 13.82 0.33
N ILE A 123 -5.27 14.41 1.54
CA ILE A 123 -5.55 15.84 1.74
C ILE A 123 -4.52 16.69 1.00
N SER A 124 -3.23 16.38 1.16
CA SER A 124 -2.14 17.08 0.47
C SER A 124 -2.29 17.00 -1.05
N GLU A 125 -2.64 15.84 -1.61
CA GLU A 125 -2.85 15.69 -3.05
C GLU A 125 -4.10 16.42 -3.56
N GLY A 126 -5.16 16.50 -2.74
CA GLY A 126 -6.33 17.34 -3.01
C GLY A 126 -5.98 18.84 -3.03
N GLN A 127 -5.24 19.32 -2.03
CA GLN A 127 -4.81 20.73 -1.94
C GLN A 127 -3.91 21.16 -3.12
N LYS A 128 -3.11 20.23 -3.65
CA LYS A 128 -2.29 20.45 -4.86
C LYS A 128 -3.09 20.44 -6.17
N ASN A 129 -4.41 20.22 -6.12
CA ASN A 129 -5.28 20.02 -7.29
C ASN A 129 -4.84 18.84 -8.20
N ASN A 130 -4.12 17.87 -7.62
CA ASN A 130 -3.65 16.67 -8.32
C ASN A 130 -4.66 15.52 -8.28
N LEU A 131 -5.53 15.52 -7.27
CA LEU A 131 -6.59 14.54 -7.07
C LEU A 131 -7.95 15.21 -7.26
N ASP A 132 -8.89 14.47 -7.86
CA ASP A 132 -10.27 14.93 -8.05
C ASP A 132 -11.00 15.03 -6.70
N ASP A 133 -11.80 16.08 -6.51
CA ASP A 133 -12.53 16.32 -5.27
C ASP A 133 -13.42 15.14 -4.87
N GLU A 134 -14.05 14.45 -5.84
CA GLU A 134 -14.89 13.28 -5.55
C GLU A 134 -14.04 12.13 -4.98
N ILE A 135 -12.82 11.95 -5.50
CA ILE A 135 -11.91 10.92 -5.01
C ILE A 135 -11.46 11.26 -3.60
N VAL A 136 -11.08 12.52 -3.35
CA VAL A 136 -10.67 13.00 -2.02
C VAL A 136 -11.80 12.74 -1.02
N GLU A 137 -13.00 13.21 -1.31
CA GLU A 137 -14.17 13.06 -0.43
C GLU A 137 -14.48 11.59 -0.13
N LYS A 138 -14.55 10.74 -1.16
CA LYS A 138 -14.88 9.31 -0.97
C LYS A 138 -13.80 8.56 -0.23
N THR A 139 -12.53 8.90 -0.45
CA THR A 139 -11.41 8.27 0.27
C THR A 139 -11.44 8.67 1.74
N LEU A 140 -11.58 9.96 2.04
CA LEU A 140 -11.66 10.46 3.43
C LEU A 140 -12.88 9.89 4.16
N SER A 141 -14.03 9.83 3.49
CA SER A 141 -15.24 9.20 4.04
C SER A 141 -15.02 7.73 4.40
N LEU A 142 -14.32 6.97 3.54
CA LEU A 142 -13.96 5.59 3.80
C LEU A 142 -13.01 5.46 5.00
N LEU A 143 -11.94 6.26 5.05
CA LEU A 143 -10.96 6.26 6.14
C LEU A 143 -11.62 6.59 7.49
N ALA A 144 -12.46 7.63 7.52
CA ALA A 144 -13.22 8.03 8.70
C ALA A 144 -14.18 6.92 9.17
N ARG A 145 -14.84 6.24 8.22
CA ARG A 145 -15.73 5.10 8.52
C ARG A 145 -14.94 3.94 9.15
N VAL A 146 -13.75 3.63 8.64
CA VAL A 146 -12.88 2.59 9.23
C VAL A 146 -12.47 2.99 10.64
N ASN A 147 -12.00 4.22 10.86
CA ASN A 147 -11.62 4.71 12.19
C ASN A 147 -12.76 4.59 13.21
N ARG A 148 -14.00 4.87 12.80
CA ARG A 148 -15.18 4.71 13.65
C ARG A 148 -15.52 3.25 13.99
N LEU A 149 -15.15 2.30 13.13
CA LEU A 149 -15.43 0.87 13.32
C LEU A 149 -14.41 0.18 14.23
N ILE A 150 -13.17 0.69 14.31
CA ILE A 150 -12.10 0.08 15.11
C ILE A 150 -12.52 -0.17 16.58
N PRO A 151 -13.15 0.78 17.30
CA PRO A 151 -13.60 0.52 18.67
C PRO A 151 -14.58 -0.65 18.78
N GLN A 152 -15.50 -0.80 17.82
CA GLN A 152 -16.51 -1.88 17.79
C GLN A 152 -15.85 -3.25 17.51
N LEU A 153 -14.85 -3.26 16.63
CA LEU A 153 -14.05 -4.44 16.32
C LEU A 153 -13.21 -4.89 17.52
N LYS A 154 -12.70 -3.93 18.31
CA LYS A 154 -11.96 -4.20 19.54
C LYS A 154 -12.84 -4.85 20.61
N THR A 155 -14.11 -4.42 20.74
CA THR A 155 -15.05 -5.00 21.72
C THR A 155 -15.53 -6.40 21.36
N LEU A 156 -15.69 -6.70 20.07
CA LEU A 156 -16.23 -7.98 19.59
C LEU A 156 -15.20 -9.14 19.68
N HIS A 157 -13.91 -8.81 19.80
CA HIS A 157 -12.79 -9.74 20.03
C HIS A 157 -12.72 -10.94 19.06
N ASP A 158 -13.09 -10.72 17.80
CA ASP A 158 -13.04 -11.75 16.75
C ASP A 158 -11.77 -11.66 15.92
N GLY A 159 -10.85 -12.60 16.14
CA GLY A 159 -9.59 -12.64 15.42
C GLY A 159 -9.74 -12.75 13.90
N ASN A 160 -10.81 -13.38 13.40
CA ASN A 160 -11.03 -13.54 11.97
C ASN A 160 -11.45 -12.21 11.33
N ILE A 161 -12.45 -11.54 11.91
CA ILE A 161 -12.91 -10.23 11.43
C ILE A 161 -11.79 -9.20 11.56
N ASN A 162 -11.07 -9.18 12.69
CA ASN A 162 -9.97 -8.25 12.92
C ASN A 162 -8.84 -8.43 11.88
N HIS A 163 -8.45 -9.67 11.58
CA HIS A 163 -7.45 -9.93 10.55
C HIS A 163 -7.94 -9.55 9.13
N ASN A 164 -9.22 -9.80 8.83
CA ASN A 164 -9.78 -9.40 7.54
C ASN A 164 -9.79 -7.88 7.35
N ILE A 165 -10.14 -7.12 8.40
CA ILE A 165 -10.05 -5.66 8.39
C ILE A 165 -8.60 -5.21 8.23
N GLN A 166 -7.67 -5.79 9.00
CA GLN A 166 -6.24 -5.50 8.86
C GLN A 166 -5.76 -5.71 7.40
N ARG A 167 -6.14 -6.82 6.78
CA ARG A 167 -5.83 -7.11 5.37
C ARG A 167 -6.51 -6.11 4.42
N LEU A 168 -7.77 -5.75 4.67
CA LEU A 168 -8.50 -4.78 3.87
C LEU A 168 -7.77 -3.44 3.84
N ILE A 169 -7.20 -3.00 4.97
CA ILE A 169 -6.47 -1.74 5.06
C ILE A 169 -5.06 -1.85 4.46
N PHE A 170 -4.23 -2.77 4.94
CA PHE A 170 -2.82 -2.81 4.53
C PHE A 170 -2.59 -3.36 3.13
N LYS A 171 -3.54 -4.11 2.58
CA LYS A 171 -3.39 -4.73 1.26
C LYS A 171 -4.35 -4.14 0.25
N ASP A 172 -5.65 -4.20 0.50
CA ASP A 172 -6.64 -3.82 -0.52
C ASP A 172 -6.67 -2.29 -0.69
N LEU A 173 -6.80 -1.53 0.41
CA LEU A 173 -6.76 -0.06 0.38
C LEU A 173 -5.41 0.47 -0.06
N ASN A 174 -4.33 -0.05 0.52
CA ASN A 174 -2.97 0.29 0.09
C ASN A 174 -2.72 0.03 -1.41
N GLY A 175 -3.13 -1.15 -1.89
CA GLY A 175 -2.99 -1.53 -3.29
C GLY A 175 -3.81 -0.67 -4.25
N VAL A 176 -4.89 -0.05 -3.79
CA VAL A 176 -5.68 0.90 -4.57
C VAL A 176 -5.11 2.31 -4.48
N ILE A 177 -4.71 2.79 -3.29
CA ILE A 177 -4.33 4.18 -3.08
C ILE A 177 -2.89 4.46 -3.53
N ASN A 178 -1.92 3.65 -3.13
CA ASN A 178 -0.50 3.96 -3.36
C ASN A 178 -0.09 4.05 -4.83
N PRO A 179 -0.53 3.12 -5.71
CA PRO A 179 -0.27 3.27 -7.15
C PRO A 179 -0.83 4.58 -7.69
N PHE A 180 -2.01 5.01 -7.21
CA PHE A 180 -2.63 6.25 -7.64
C PHE A 180 -1.91 7.49 -7.14
N LEU A 181 -1.44 7.52 -5.90
CA LEU A 181 -0.70 8.66 -5.35
C LEU A 181 0.60 8.93 -6.13
N ASN A 182 1.25 7.87 -6.62
CA ASN A 182 2.49 7.94 -7.39
C ASN A 182 2.30 8.37 -8.86
N LEU A 183 1.07 8.40 -9.37
CA LEU A 183 0.80 8.84 -10.74
C LEU A 183 0.90 10.37 -10.88
N SER A 184 1.24 10.83 -12.09
CA SER A 184 1.15 12.25 -12.44
C SER A 184 -0.32 12.72 -12.41
N GLY A 185 -0.56 14.02 -12.20
CA GLY A 185 -1.91 14.58 -12.13
C GLY A 185 -2.81 14.24 -13.32
N GLU A 186 -2.26 14.22 -14.54
CA GLU A 186 -3.03 13.83 -15.74
C GLU A 186 -3.34 12.33 -15.79
N ALA A 187 -2.37 11.47 -15.41
CA ALA A 187 -2.59 10.04 -15.35
C ALA A 187 -3.62 9.66 -14.26
N LYS A 188 -3.63 10.39 -13.13
CA LYS A 188 -4.67 10.29 -12.10
C LYS A 188 -6.06 10.55 -12.67
N ARG A 189 -6.22 11.62 -13.47
CA ARG A 189 -7.50 11.97 -14.13
C ARG A 189 -7.96 10.91 -15.13
N GLN A 190 -7.05 10.39 -15.96
CA GLN A 190 -7.39 9.35 -16.93
C GLN A 190 -7.82 8.03 -16.27
N ASN A 191 -7.20 7.68 -15.13
CA ASN A 191 -7.48 6.45 -14.40
C ASN A 191 -8.48 6.63 -13.25
N ARG A 192 -9.12 7.81 -13.12
CA ARG A 192 -10.08 8.16 -12.07
C ARG A 192 -11.09 7.06 -11.76
N ARG A 193 -11.66 6.46 -12.80
CA ARG A 193 -12.69 5.40 -12.68
C ARG A 193 -12.16 4.17 -11.95
N LEU A 194 -10.91 3.78 -12.18
CA LEU A 194 -10.32 2.61 -11.53
C LEU A 194 -10.16 2.85 -10.02
N LEU A 195 -9.74 4.05 -9.62
CA LEU A 195 -9.64 4.42 -8.20
C LEU A 195 -11.02 4.47 -7.53
N LEU A 196 -11.99 5.14 -8.15
CA LEU A 196 -13.34 5.22 -7.61
C LEU A 196 -14.00 3.83 -7.47
N ASN A 197 -13.78 2.94 -8.44
CA ASN A 197 -14.25 1.56 -8.35
C ASN A 197 -13.54 0.82 -7.21
N GLY A 198 -12.21 0.95 -7.09
CA GLY A 198 -11.46 0.33 -5.99
C GLY A 198 -11.94 0.80 -4.61
N ILE A 199 -12.12 2.12 -4.43
CA ILE A 199 -12.67 2.70 -3.19
C ILE A 199 -14.08 2.16 -2.92
N LYS A 200 -14.93 2.11 -3.95
CA LYS A 200 -16.29 1.58 -3.84
C LYS A 200 -16.28 0.11 -3.41
N ASP A 201 -15.43 -0.72 -4.02
CA ASP A 201 -15.33 -2.14 -3.71
C ASP A 201 -14.87 -2.36 -2.27
N ILE A 202 -13.88 -1.59 -1.80
CA ILE A 202 -13.44 -1.62 -0.40
C ILE A 202 -14.59 -1.21 0.53
N ASN A 203 -15.32 -0.16 0.18
CA ASN A 203 -16.47 0.29 0.97
C ASN A 203 -17.60 -0.76 1.02
N THR A 204 -17.84 -1.48 -0.08
CA THR A 204 -18.80 -2.60 -0.12
C THR A 204 -18.35 -3.75 0.77
N LYS A 205 -17.06 -4.14 0.73
CA LYS A 205 -16.51 -5.15 1.64
C LYS A 205 -16.63 -4.72 3.10
N LEU A 206 -16.32 -3.46 3.39
CA LEU A 206 -16.47 -2.90 4.73
C LEU A 206 -17.91 -2.99 5.23
N SER A 207 -18.89 -2.66 4.38
CA SER A 207 -20.31 -2.83 4.73
C SER A 207 -20.68 -4.28 5.03
N SER A 208 -20.16 -5.26 4.29
CA SER A 208 -20.40 -6.68 4.56
C SER A 208 -19.83 -7.12 5.92
N TYR A 209 -18.69 -6.58 6.34
CA TYR A 209 -18.15 -6.84 7.67
C TYR A 209 -19.01 -6.22 8.77
N VAL A 210 -19.51 -5.00 8.57
CA VAL A 210 -20.43 -4.35 9.52
C VAL A 210 -21.71 -5.17 9.67
N GLU A 211 -22.32 -5.62 8.57
CA GLU A 211 -23.50 -6.48 8.61
C GLU A 211 -23.25 -7.79 9.37
N THR A 212 -22.07 -8.39 9.18
CA THR A 212 -21.68 -9.61 9.90
C THR A 212 -21.55 -9.37 11.40
N ILE A 213 -20.97 -8.23 11.80
CA ILE A 213 -20.85 -7.81 13.20
C ILE A 213 -22.23 -7.59 13.81
N GLU A 214 -23.09 -6.82 13.15
CA GLU A 214 -24.46 -6.55 13.59
C GLU A 214 -25.26 -7.85 13.75
N HIS A 215 -25.16 -8.78 12.79
CA HIS A 215 -25.84 -10.06 12.88
C HIS A 215 -25.37 -10.89 14.08
N ARG A 216 -24.05 -10.89 14.36
CA ARG A 216 -23.49 -11.59 15.52
C ARG A 216 -23.96 -10.97 16.83
N ASP A 217 -23.97 -9.65 16.92
CA ASP A 217 -24.46 -8.92 18.09
C ASP A 217 -25.95 -9.22 18.35
N LEU A 218 -26.78 -9.33 17.31
CA LEU A 218 -28.19 -9.71 17.42
C LEU A 218 -28.37 -11.13 17.98
N ILE A 219 -27.58 -12.10 17.50
CA ILE A 219 -27.61 -13.48 18.01
C ILE A 219 -27.20 -13.53 19.48
N GLU A 220 -26.17 -12.78 19.87
CA GLU A 220 -25.71 -12.73 21.26
C GLU A 220 -26.79 -12.12 22.17
N LEU A 221 -27.44 -11.05 21.73
CA LEU A 221 -28.56 -10.44 22.45
C LEU A 221 -29.72 -11.42 22.62
N GLN A 222 -30.12 -12.11 21.55
CA GLN A 222 -31.18 -13.13 21.61
C GLN A 222 -30.82 -14.25 22.60
N THR A 223 -29.59 -14.76 22.54
CA THR A 223 -29.12 -15.82 23.44
C THR A 223 -29.17 -15.37 24.90
N ARG A 224 -28.77 -14.13 25.20
CA ARG A 224 -28.85 -13.56 26.56
C ARG A 224 -30.30 -13.44 27.03
N VAL A 225 -31.22 -13.01 26.16
CA VAL A 225 -32.66 -12.93 26.47
C VAL A 225 -33.23 -14.33 26.77
N ASP A 226 -32.91 -15.32 25.94
CA ASP A 226 -33.38 -16.70 26.12
C ASP A 226 -32.88 -17.31 27.44
N LEU A 227 -31.61 -17.08 27.79
CA LEU A 227 -31.05 -17.51 29.07
C LEU A 227 -31.73 -16.85 30.27
N ILE A 228 -32.07 -15.57 30.17
CA ILE A 228 -32.83 -14.86 31.22
C ILE A 228 -34.22 -15.47 31.35
N GLN A 229 -34.93 -15.65 30.24
CA GLN A 229 -36.26 -16.27 30.25
C GLN A 229 -36.22 -17.68 30.84
N GLN A 230 -35.18 -18.47 30.51
CA GLN A 230 -35.00 -19.80 31.08
C GLN A 230 -34.83 -19.74 32.60
N ARG A 231 -34.00 -18.83 33.13
CA ARG A 231 -33.82 -18.65 34.59
C ARG A 231 -35.11 -18.23 35.30
N TYR A 232 -35.96 -17.43 34.65
CA TYR A 232 -37.26 -17.02 35.21
C TYR A 232 -38.34 -18.11 35.09
N ARG A 233 -38.25 -19.01 34.11
CA ARG A 233 -39.16 -20.15 33.98
C ARG A 233 -38.78 -21.34 34.86
N SER A 234 -37.51 -21.44 35.26
CA SER A 234 -36.99 -22.52 36.10
C SER A 234 -36.99 -22.22 37.61
N ASN A 235 -37.35 -21.00 38.00
CA ASN A 235 -37.61 -20.58 39.39
C ASN A 235 -39.12 -20.41 39.60
#